data_AF-A0A7U9X0I2-F1
#
_entry.id   AF-A0A7U9X0I2-F1
#
_cell.length_a   1.000
_cell.length_b   1.000
_cell.length_c   1.000
_cell.angle_alpha   90.00
_cell.angle_beta   90.00
_cell.angle_gamma   90.00
#
_symmetry.space_group_name_H-M   'P 1'
#
loop_
_entity.id
_entity.type
_entity.pdbx_description
1 polymer ?
#
loop_
_entity_poly.entity_id
_entity_poly.type
_entity_poly.pdbx_seq_one_letter_code
_entity_poly.pdbx_strand_id
1 'polypeptide(L)'
;MHKAELTQLRFDNAIDTALTAAGAKNGKAVKALIDVSKVKLGEDGKLSGWDEQLAVVQKSDAYLFTEKQKTNNFRGFQPGAYGNIKPDAKVDMSKMTYEELAAYIENNPDAQ
;
A
#
# COMPACT_ATOMS: atom_id res chain seq x y z
N MET A 1 37.76 -10.90 -15.66
CA MET A 1 36.50 -10.63 -16.36
C MET A 1 35.26 -11.03 -15.53
N HIS A 2 35.21 -12.20 -14.88
CA HIS A 2 34.00 -12.66 -14.17
C HIS A 2 33.53 -11.87 -12.91
N LYS A 3 34.43 -11.16 -12.21
CA LYS A 3 34.05 -10.44 -10.98
C LYS A 3 33.15 -9.23 -11.25
N ALA A 4 33.40 -8.50 -12.34
CA ALA A 4 32.66 -7.28 -12.67
C ALA A 4 31.22 -7.61 -13.08
N GLU A 5 31.03 -8.65 -13.90
CA GLU A 5 29.71 -9.15 -14.31
C GLU A 5 28.90 -9.63 -13.10
N LEU A 6 29.52 -10.31 -12.15
CA LEU A 6 28.84 -10.77 -10.94
C LEU A 6 28.38 -9.60 -10.05
N THR A 7 29.22 -8.58 -9.91
CA THR A 7 28.90 -7.37 -9.13
C THR A 7 27.79 -6.56 -9.82
N GLN A 8 27.85 -6.43 -11.14
CA GLN A 8 26.82 -5.72 -11.91
C GLN A 8 25.48 -6.44 -11.82
N LEU A 9 25.46 -7.77 -11.98
CA LEU A 9 24.24 -8.56 -11.83
C LEU A 9 23.63 -8.41 -10.43
N ARG A 10 24.46 -8.46 -9.37
CA ARG A 10 24.00 -8.26 -7.99
C ARG A 10 23.44 -6.86 -7.78
N PHE A 11 24.08 -5.84 -8.33
CA PHE A 11 23.63 -4.46 -8.27
C PHE A 11 22.28 -4.28 -8.97
N ASP A 12 22.13 -4.82 -10.18
CA ASP A 12 20.88 -4.77 -10.93
C ASP A 12 19.74 -5.48 -10.17
N ASN A 13 19.99 -6.68 -9.64
CA ASN A 13 19.01 -7.41 -8.83
C ASN A 13 18.60 -6.65 -7.55
N ALA A 14 19.55 -6.01 -6.88
CA ALA A 14 19.26 -5.20 -5.71
C ALA A 14 18.36 -4.00 -6.07
N ILE A 15 18.60 -3.35 -7.21
CA ILE A 15 17.76 -2.25 -7.69
C ILE A 15 16.35 -2.74 -8.02
N ASP A 16 16.21 -3.81 -8.80
CA ASP A 16 14.89 -4.35 -9.15
C ASP A 16 14.09 -4.76 -7.91
N THR A 17 14.77 -5.37 -6.93
CA THR A 17 14.16 -5.74 -5.64
C THR A 17 13.71 -4.48 -4.87
N ALA A 18 14.56 -3.45 -4.82
CA ALA A 18 14.25 -2.22 -4.12
C ALA A 18 13.11 -1.43 -4.79
N LEU A 19 13.05 -1.40 -6.13
CA LEU A 19 11.95 -0.81 -6.89
C LEU A 19 10.63 -1.53 -6.64
N THR A 20 10.67 -2.86 -6.63
CA THR A 20 9.50 -3.69 -6.32
C THR A 20 9.02 -3.42 -4.89
N ALA A 21 9.93 -3.38 -3.91
CA ALA A 21 9.62 -3.05 -2.52
C ALA A 21 9.07 -1.62 -2.34
N ALA A 22 9.54 -0.68 -3.17
CA ALA A 22 9.04 0.69 -3.22
C ALA A 22 7.65 0.82 -3.87
N GLY A 23 7.12 -0.26 -4.45
CA GLY A 23 5.83 -0.24 -5.14
C GLY A 23 5.89 0.40 -6.53
N ALA A 24 7.03 0.37 -7.22
CA ALA A 24 7.12 0.88 -8.58
C ALA A 24 6.14 0.12 -9.51
N LYS A 25 5.22 0.83 -10.17
CA LYS A 25 4.30 0.28 -11.17
C LYS A 25 5.04 -0.17 -12.44
N ASN A 26 6.15 0.50 -12.75
CA ASN A 26 7.04 0.13 -13.85
C ASN A 26 8.50 0.35 -13.42
N GLY A 27 9.16 -0.72 -12.96
CA GLY A 27 10.55 -0.67 -12.50
C GLY A 27 11.51 -0.13 -13.56
N LYS A 28 11.32 -0.46 -14.84
CA LYS A 28 12.18 0.03 -15.93
C LYS A 28 12.09 1.55 -16.10
N ALA A 29 10.88 2.11 -16.03
CA ALA A 29 10.68 3.55 -16.11
C ALA A 29 11.26 4.28 -14.90
N VAL A 30 10.99 3.78 -13.68
CA VAL A 30 11.53 4.39 -12.46
C VAL A 30 13.06 4.30 -12.43
N LYS A 31 13.65 3.15 -12.82
CA LYS A 31 15.11 2.97 -12.91
C LYS A 31 15.76 3.99 -13.84
N ALA A 32 15.11 4.36 -14.95
CA ALA A 32 15.63 5.37 -15.88
C ALA A 32 15.66 6.79 -15.30
N LEU A 33 14.87 7.06 -14.24
CA LEU A 33 14.84 8.35 -13.53
C LEU A 33 15.82 8.39 -12.35
N ILE A 34 16.39 7.25 -11.96
CA ILE A 34 17.33 7.14 -10.84
C ILE A 34 18.76 7.40 -11.34
N ASP A 35 19.49 8.25 -10.63
CA ASP A 35 20.93 8.44 -10.86
C ASP A 35 21.73 7.28 -10.24
N VAL A 36 21.85 6.18 -10.99
CA VAL A 36 22.58 4.97 -10.59
C VAL A 36 24.05 5.22 -10.28
N SER A 37 24.65 6.32 -10.75
CA SER A 37 26.04 6.67 -10.42
C SER A 37 26.23 7.05 -8.94
N LYS A 38 25.15 7.51 -8.29
CA LYS A 38 25.13 7.86 -6.86
C LYS A 38 24.74 6.68 -5.97
N VAL A 39 24.32 5.57 -6.56
CA VAL A 39 23.89 4.38 -5.83
C VAL A 39 25.04 3.38 -5.78
N LYS A 40 25.31 2.82 -4.60
CA LYS A 40 26.36 1.81 -4.39
C LYS A 40 25.81 0.60 -3.66
N LEU A 41 26.14 -0.60 -4.13
CA LEU A 41 25.85 -1.84 -3.41
C LEU A 41 26.90 -2.06 -2.32
N GLY A 42 26.45 -2.06 -1.07
CA GLY A 42 27.25 -2.45 0.09
C GLY A 42 27.47 -3.95 0.15
N GLU A 43 28.46 -4.38 0.95
CA GLU A 43 28.76 -5.80 1.15
C GLU A 43 27.63 -6.57 1.84
N ASP A 44 26.76 -5.86 2.56
CA ASP A 44 25.54 -6.36 3.19
C ASP A 44 24.37 -6.52 2.21
N GLY A 45 24.56 -6.15 0.94
CA GLY A 45 23.53 -6.18 -0.09
C GLY A 45 22.60 -4.97 -0.08
N LYS A 46 22.86 -3.93 0.74
CA LYS A 46 22.06 -2.71 0.75
C LYS A 46 22.57 -1.69 -0.27
N LEU A 47 21.64 -0.92 -0.82
CA LEU A 47 21.96 0.16 -1.73
C LEU A 47 22.13 1.48 -0.97
N SER A 48 23.38 1.94 -0.83
CA SER A 48 23.68 3.27 -0.29
C SER A 48 23.26 4.35 -1.28
N GLY A 49 22.68 5.45 -0.80
CA GLY A 49 22.18 6.56 -1.64
C GLY A 49 20.87 6.27 -2.36
N TRP A 50 20.32 5.06 -2.22
CA TRP A 50 19.06 4.66 -2.87
C TRP A 50 17.85 5.45 -2.41
N ASP A 51 17.67 5.58 -1.09
CA ASP A 51 16.50 6.24 -0.51
C ASP A 51 16.38 7.70 -0.94
N GLU A 52 17.51 8.41 -1.08
CA GLU A 52 17.54 9.79 -1.57
C GLU A 52 17.09 9.87 -3.04
N GLN A 53 17.61 8.99 -3.90
CA GLN A 53 17.21 8.95 -5.31
C GLN A 53 15.74 8.60 -5.46
N LEU A 54 15.28 7.57 -4.75
CA LEU A 54 13.91 7.12 -4.78
C LEU A 54 12.95 8.22 -4.27
N ALA A 55 13.31 8.94 -3.21
CA ALA A 55 12.49 10.02 -2.66
C ALA A 55 12.35 11.20 -3.63
N VAL A 56 13.38 11.51 -4.43
CA VAL A 56 13.29 12.54 -5.48
C VAL A 56 12.28 12.12 -6.54
N VAL A 57 12.38 10.89 -7.05
CA VAL A 57 11.47 10.36 -8.08
C VAL A 57 10.04 10.19 -7.54
N GLN A 58 9.87 9.79 -6.29
CA GLN A 58 8.55 9.72 -5.66
C GLN A 58 7.89 11.10 -5.51
N LYS A 59 8.68 12.17 -5.36
CA LYS A 59 8.16 13.54 -5.29
C LYS A 59 7.80 14.11 -6.67
N SER A 60 8.62 13.87 -7.69
CA SER A 60 8.37 14.35 -9.05
C SER A 60 7.32 13.52 -9.79
N ASP A 61 7.37 12.19 -9.62
CA ASP A 61 6.64 11.21 -10.43
C ASP A 61 5.88 10.21 -9.54
N ALA A 62 5.18 10.71 -8.52
CA ALA A 62 4.41 9.90 -7.57
C ALA A 62 3.47 8.88 -8.25
N TYR A 63 2.93 9.23 -9.43
CA TYR A 63 2.03 8.37 -10.21
C TYR A 63 2.67 7.06 -10.67
N LEU A 64 4.01 6.98 -10.72
CA LEU A 64 4.76 5.77 -11.05
C LEU A 64 4.79 4.75 -9.91
N PHE A 65 4.35 5.11 -8.71
CA PHE A 65 4.33 4.24 -7.55
C PHE A 65 2.90 3.84 -7.19
N THR A 66 2.76 2.64 -6.63
CA THR A 66 1.53 2.25 -5.96
C THR A 66 1.43 3.08 -4.70
N GLU A 67 0.30 3.75 -4.53
CA GLU A 67 -0.04 4.28 -3.22
C GLU A 67 -0.10 3.07 -2.28
N LYS A 68 0.58 3.14 -1.13
CA LYS A 68 0.35 2.18 -0.06
C LYS A 68 -1.13 2.25 0.22
N GLN A 69 -1.88 1.28 -0.28
CA GLN A 69 -3.28 1.12 0.04
C GLN A 69 -3.28 1.10 1.57
N LYS A 70 -3.74 2.20 2.17
CA LYS A 70 -4.22 2.12 3.54
C LYS A 70 -5.15 0.93 3.47
N THR A 71 -4.88 -0.09 4.27
CA THR A 71 -5.80 -1.20 4.44
C THR A 71 -7.07 -0.55 4.96
N ASN A 72 -7.91 -0.07 4.06
CA ASN A 72 -9.28 0.24 4.36
C ASN A 72 -9.76 -1.12 4.79
N ASN A 73 -9.91 -1.30 6.11
CA ASN A 73 -10.65 -2.40 6.68
C ASN A 73 -12.09 -2.22 6.19
N PHE A 74 -12.31 -2.51 4.91
CA PHE A 74 -13.62 -2.72 4.36
C PHE A 74 -14.09 -3.97 5.06
N ARG A 75 -14.82 -3.78 6.16
CA ARG A 75 -15.59 -4.84 6.80
C ARG A 75 -16.67 -5.20 5.79
N GLY A 76 -16.32 -6.05 4.84
CA GLY A 76 -17.28 -6.71 3.98
C GLY A 76 -18.29 -7.46 4.85
N PHE A 77 -19.50 -7.58 4.32
CA PHE A 77 -20.64 -8.25 4.93
C PHE A 77 -20.24 -9.62 5.49
N GLN A 78 -20.44 -9.80 6.80
CA GLN A 78 -20.15 -11.04 7.52
C GLN A 78 -21.51 -11.60 8.02
N PRO A 79 -22.17 -12.47 7.23
CA PRO A 79 -23.45 -13.03 7.63
C PRO A 79 -23.24 -13.88 8.89
N GLY A 80 -23.76 -13.42 10.02
CA GLY A 80 -23.64 -14.07 11.34
C GLY A 80 -23.15 -13.17 12.49
N ALA A 81 -22.72 -11.92 12.22
CA ALA A 81 -22.28 -11.00 13.27
C ALA A 81 -23.42 -10.22 13.98
N TYR A 82 -24.68 -10.43 13.58
CA TYR A 82 -25.86 -9.81 14.20
C TYR A 82 -26.36 -10.64 15.39
N GLY A 83 -25.50 -10.83 16.39
CA GLY A 83 -25.86 -11.61 17.58
C GLY A 83 -26.19 -10.77 18.81
N ASN A 84 -25.85 -9.47 18.86
CA ASN A 84 -25.86 -8.73 20.13
C ASN A 84 -26.11 -7.23 19.96
N ILE A 85 -27.20 -6.83 19.31
CA ILE A 85 -27.70 -5.46 19.45
C ILE A 85 -28.58 -5.45 20.71
N LYS A 86 -28.01 -4.96 21.82
CA LYS A 86 -28.78 -4.69 23.04
C LYS A 86 -29.68 -3.47 22.80
N PRO A 87 -30.94 -3.48 23.25
CA PRO A 87 -31.95 -2.45 22.91
C PRO A 87 -31.70 -1.03 23.46
N ASP A 88 -30.61 -0.79 24.19
CA ASP A 88 -30.30 0.52 24.81
C ASP A 88 -29.06 1.22 24.21
N ALA A 89 -28.47 0.65 23.15
CA ALA A 89 -27.35 1.29 22.48
C ALA A 89 -27.84 2.39 21.53
N LYS A 90 -27.39 3.65 21.73
CA LYS A 90 -27.58 4.73 20.76
C LYS A 90 -26.97 4.33 19.42
N VAL A 91 -27.80 3.86 18.50
CA VAL A 91 -27.41 3.45 17.15
C VAL A 91 -27.07 4.70 16.35
N ASP A 92 -25.83 4.79 15.88
CA ASP A 92 -25.39 5.88 15.00
C ASP A 92 -25.84 5.58 13.57
N MET A 93 -27.06 6.02 13.25
CA MET A 93 -27.72 5.81 11.95
C MET A 93 -26.93 6.41 10.78
N SER A 94 -26.04 7.38 11.02
CA SER A 94 -25.19 7.99 9.98
C SER A 94 -24.06 7.08 9.52
N LYS A 95 -23.81 5.97 10.20
CA LYS A 95 -22.76 4.98 9.87
C LYS A 95 -23.32 3.65 9.37
N MET A 96 -24.64 3.49 9.32
CA MET A 96 -25.28 2.28 8.80
C MET A 96 -25.43 2.36 7.29
N THR A 97 -25.29 1.21 6.64
CA THR A 97 -25.66 1.06 5.23
C THR A 97 -27.17 1.17 5.06
N TYR A 98 -27.61 1.45 3.84
CA TYR A 98 -29.03 1.59 3.52
C TYR A 98 -29.85 0.34 3.91
N GLU A 99 -29.31 -0.87 3.68
CA GLU A 99 -29.97 -2.12 4.02
C GLU A 99 -30.07 -2.34 5.53
N GLU A 100 -29.03 -1.95 6.28
CA GLU A 100 -29.05 -1.97 7.75
C GLU A 100 -30.07 -0.98 8.33
N LEU A 101 -30.19 0.21 7.72
CA LEU A 101 -31.20 1.20 8.11
C LEU A 101 -32.62 0.69 7.87
N ALA A 102 -32.88 0.06 6.71
CA ALA A 102 -34.18 -0.51 6.40
C ALA A 102 -34.59 -1.59 7.40
N ALA A 103 -33.68 -2.55 7.70
CA ALA A 103 -33.93 -3.60 8.68
C ALA A 103 -34.11 -3.04 10.10
N TYR A 104 -33.40 -1.96 10.46
CA TYR A 104 -33.54 -1.33 11.77
C TYR A 104 -34.91 -0.67 11.94
N ILE A 105 -35.39 0.09 10.95
CA ILE A 105 -36.70 0.76 10.98
C ILE A 105 -37.83 -0.28 11.00
N GLU A 106 -37.68 -1.37 10.24
CA GLU A 106 -38.66 -2.46 10.20
C GLU A 106 -38.79 -3.20 11.54
N ASN A 107 -37.67 -3.41 12.24
CA ASN A 107 -37.66 -4.08 13.55
C ASN A 107 -37.88 -3.14 14.74
N ASN A 108 -37.88 -1.81 14.53
CA ASN A 108 -38.08 -0.80 15.56
C ASN A 108 -39.07 0.29 15.07
N PRO A 109 -40.36 -0.04 14.87
CA PRO A 109 -41.36 0.88 14.30
C PRO A 109 -41.66 2.13 15.15
N ASP A 110 -41.22 2.17 16.41
CA ASP A 110 -41.35 3.32 17.33
C ASP A 110 -40.11 4.23 17.38
N ALA A 111 -39.08 3.98 16.55
CA ALA A 111 -37.89 4.83 16.49
C ALA A 111 -38.17 6.12 15.68
N GLN A 112 -38.85 7.09 16.30
CA GLN A 112 -38.95 8.50 15.86
C GLN A 112 -38.45 9.46 16.93
#